data_AF-A0A930LH67-F1
#
_entry.id   AF-A0A930LH67-F1
#
_cell.length_a   1.000
_cell.length_b   1.000
_cell.length_c   1.000
_cell.angle_alpha   90.00
_cell.angle_beta   90.00
_cell.angle_gamma   90.00
#
_symmetry.space_group_name_H-M   'P 1'
#
loop_
_entity.id
_entity.type
_entity.pdbx_description
1 polymer ?
#
loop_
_entity_poly.entity_id
_entity_poly.type
_entity_poly.pdbx_seq_one_letter_code
_entity_poly.pdbx_strand_id
1 'polypeptide(L)' 'TKQSNRPPLGIDGLRELAKLSAVPTVAIGDIIPEDCPAIRTTGVAGIAMVRAFVDNPALQA' A
#
# COMPACT_ATOMS: atom_id res chain seq x y z
N THR A 1 -8.86 -2.71 6.93
CA THR A 1 -8.15 -1.52 7.46
C THR A 1 -8.24 -1.47 8.97
N LYS A 2 -7.16 -1.09 9.68
CA LYS A 2 -7.26 -0.80 11.13
C LYS A 2 -8.28 0.34 11.31
N GLN A 3 -9.21 0.21 12.24
CA GLN A 3 -10.18 1.27 12.53
C GLN A 3 -9.45 2.45 13.19
N SER A 4 -8.85 3.32 12.38
CA SER A 4 -8.15 4.51 12.86
C SER A 4 -8.97 5.80 12.69
N ASN A 5 -10.23 5.70 12.23
CA ASN A 5 -11.11 6.82 11.87
C ASN A 5 -10.49 7.83 10.88
N ARG A 6 -9.43 7.45 10.17
CA ARG A 6 -8.78 8.28 9.15
C ARG A 6 -9.24 7.82 7.77
N PRO A 7 -9.59 8.73 6.86
CA PRO A 7 -9.87 8.35 5.48
C PRO A 7 -8.61 7.76 4.83
N PRO A 8 -8.75 6.82 3.89
CA PRO A 8 -7.63 6.37 3.06
C PRO A 8 -6.98 7.56 2.33
N LEU A 9 -5.66 7.54 2.21
CA LEU A 9 -4.90 8.57 1.46
C LEU A 9 -5.17 8.53 -0.05
N GLY A 10 -5.51 7.35 -0.58
CA GLY A 10 -5.69 7.13 -2.01
C GLY A 10 -4.39 7.25 -2.81
N ILE A 11 -4.50 7.05 -4.13
CA ILE A 11 -3.37 7.05 -5.07
C ILE A 11 -2.69 8.42 -5.14
N ASP A 12 -3.47 9.51 -5.16
CA ASP A 12 -2.92 10.85 -5.27
C ASP A 12 -2.16 11.28 -4.01
N GLY A 13 -2.68 10.94 -2.83
CA GLY A 13 -1.99 11.17 -1.56
C GLY A 13 -0.68 10.39 -1.47
N LEU A 14 -0.65 9.13 -1.92
CA LEU A 14 0.60 8.36 -2.02
C LEU A 14 1.61 9.04 -2.97
N ARG A 15 1.14 9.55 -4.12
CA ARG A 15 2.00 10.24 -5.09
C ARG A 15 2.59 11.53 -4.54
N GLU A 16 1.80 12.33 -3.84
CA GLU A 16 2.25 13.57 -3.22
C GLU A 16 3.33 13.28 -2.16
N LEU A 17 3.05 12.34 -1.25
CA LEU A 17 3.97 11.98 -0.18
C LEU A 17 5.26 11.35 -0.70
N ALA A 18 5.19 10.51 -1.74
CA ALA A 18 6.39 9.94 -2.37
C ALA A 18 7.29 11.03 -2.98
N LYS A 19 6.71 12.07 -3.58
CA LYS A 19 7.47 13.21 -4.14
C LYS A 19 8.14 14.09 -3.08
N LEU A 20 7.48 14.27 -1.94
CA LEU A 20 7.98 15.13 -0.85
C LEU A 20 9.04 14.44 0.02
N SER A 21 9.06 13.11 0.03
CA SER A 21 9.94 12.34 0.91
C SER A 21 11.40 12.39 0.46
N ALA A 22 12.29 12.71 1.40
CA ALA A 22 13.74 12.61 1.19
C ALA A 22 14.28 11.17 1.31
N VAL A 23 13.43 10.23 1.74
CA VAL A 23 13.78 8.81 1.94
C VAL A 23 12.80 7.89 1.20
N PRO A 24 13.19 6.64 0.88
CA PRO A 24 12.28 5.69 0.25
C PRO A 24 11.02 5.44 1.08
N THR A 25 9.85 5.54 0.45
CA THR A 25 8.55 5.30 1.09
C THR A 25 7.93 3.99 0.61
N VAL A 26 7.10 3.38 1.46
CA VAL A 26 6.35 2.17 1.12
C VAL A 26 4.85 2.40 1.32
N ALA A 27 4.04 1.98 0.36
CA ALA A 27 2.59 2.01 0.47
C ALA A 27 2.10 0.83 1.34
N ILE A 28 1.23 1.12 2.31
CA ILE A 28 0.67 0.10 3.22
C ILE A 28 -0.81 0.39 3.49
N GLY A 29 -1.54 -0.65 3.92
CA GLY A 29 -2.88 -0.53 4.47
C GLY A 29 -3.96 -1.08 3.54
N ASP A 30 -4.39 -2.31 3.82
CA ASP A 30 -5.46 -3.01 3.09
C ASP A 30 -5.26 -3.14 1.58
N ILE A 31 -3.99 -3.12 1.16
CA ILE A 31 -3.61 -3.29 -0.23
C ILE A 31 -3.78 -4.77 -0.60
N ILE A 32 -4.37 -5.00 -1.77
CA ILE A 32 -4.49 -6.31 -2.42
C ILE A 32 -3.63 -6.34 -3.71
N PRO A 33 -3.32 -7.53 -4.26
CA PRO A 33 -2.46 -7.65 -5.44
C PRO A 33 -2.93 -6.81 -6.64
N GLU A 34 -4.23 -6.66 -6.82
CA GLU A 34 -4.88 -5.92 -7.90
C GLU A 34 -4.61 -4.41 -7.85
N ASP A 35 -4.31 -3.86 -6.66
CA ASP A 35 -3.96 -2.45 -6.49
C ASP A 35 -2.53 -2.14 -6.93
N CYS A 36 -1.64 -3.15 -6.95
CA CYS A 36 -0.21 -2.98 -7.14
C CYS A 36 0.16 -2.24 -8.43
N PRO A 37 -0.46 -2.51 -9.60
CA PRO A 37 -0.19 -1.76 -10.82
C PRO A 37 -0.43 -0.26 -10.66
N ALA A 38 -1.54 0.14 -10.03
CA ALA A 38 -1.88 1.55 -9.81
C ALA A 38 -0.90 2.21 -8.82
N ILE A 39 -0.61 1.53 -7.70
CA ILE A 39 0.30 2.03 -6.67
C ILE A 39 1.72 2.22 -7.21
N ARG A 40 2.20 1.33 -8.10
CA ARG A 40 3.53 1.48 -8.73
C ARG A 40 3.69 2.76 -9.55
N THR A 41 2.60 3.39 -9.98
CA THR A 41 2.65 4.69 -10.69
C THR A 41 2.84 5.90 -9.78
N THR A 42 2.80 5.71 -8.46
CA THR A 42 2.85 6.81 -7.48
C THR A 42 4.27 7.28 -7.16
N GLY A 43 5.28 6.44 -7.40
CA GLY A 43 6.68 6.72 -7.05
C GLY A 43 7.12 6.20 -5.69
N VAL A 44 6.25 5.50 -4.94
CA VAL A 44 6.68 4.75 -3.75
C VAL A 44 7.72 3.68 -4.13
N ALA A 45 8.68 3.45 -3.24
CA ALA A 45 9.75 2.47 -3.44
C ALA A 45 9.29 1.02 -3.27
N GLY A 46 8.18 0.79 -2.56
CA GLY A 46 7.66 -0.55 -2.33
C GLY A 46 6.23 -0.57 -1.81
N ILE A 47 5.71 -1.78 -1.65
CA ILE A 47 4.35 -2.09 -1.19
C ILE A 47 4.46 -3.13 -0.07
N ALA A 48 3.80 -2.89 1.07
CA ALA A 48 3.71 -3.88 2.14
C ALA A 48 2.26 -4.30 2.36
N MET A 49 2.04 -5.61 2.39
CA MET A 49 0.74 -6.25 2.57
C MET A 49 0.82 -7.28 3.70
N VAL A 50 -0.26 -7.42 4.45
CA VAL A 50 -0.36 -8.43 5.53
C VAL A 50 -1.46 -9.42 5.20
N ARG A 51 -2.72 -8.98 5.17
CA ARG A 51 -3.88 -9.86 4.95
C ARG A 51 -3.85 -10.59 3.60
N ALA A 52 -3.40 -9.93 2.54
CA ALA A 52 -3.23 -10.57 1.22
C ALA A 52 -2.26 -11.77 1.23
N PHE A 53 -1.39 -11.87 2.23
CA PHE A 53 -0.51 -13.03 2.45
C PHE A 53 -1.06 -13.96 3.53
N VAL A 54 -1.32 -13.41 4.72
CA VAL A 54 -1.70 -14.17 5.92
C VAL A 54 -3.04 -14.87 5.76
N ASP A 55 -4.01 -14.26 5.08
CA ASP A 55 -5.36 -14.82 4.93
C ASP A 55 -5.53 -15.58 3.60
N ASN A 56 -4.49 -15.66 2.77
CA ASN A 56 -4.55 -16.30 1.47
C ASN A 56 -4.44 -17.82 1.63
N PRO A 57 -5.48 -18.60 1.31
CA PRO A 57 -5.48 -20.05 1.48
C PRO A 57 -4.39 -20.75 0.65
N ALA A 58 -4.04 -20.19 -0.51
CA ALA A 58 -3.02 -20.76 -1.39
C ALA A 58 -1.58 -20.57 -0.87
N LEU A 59 -1.39 -19.73 0.15
CA LEU A 59 -0.09 -19.45 0.77
C LEU A 59 0.05 -20.06 2.18
N GLN A 60 -0.96 -20.80 2.64
CA GLN A 60 -0.88 -21.53 3.91
C GLN A 60 -0.08 -22.83 3.71
N ALA A 61 0.77 -23.15 4.67
CA ALA A 61 1.61 -24.36 4.68
C ALA A 61 0.83 -25.64 5.00
#